data_AF-A0A7H8HFY6-F1
#
_entry.id   AF-A0A7H8HFY6-F1
#
_cell.length_a   1.000
_cell.length_b   1.000
_cell.length_c   1.000
_cell.angle_alpha   90.00
_cell.angle_beta   90.00
_cell.angle_gamma   90.00
#
_symmetry.space_group_name_H-M   'P 1'
#
loop_
_entity.id
_entity.type
_entity.pdbx_description
1 polymer ?
#
loop_
_entity_poly.entity_id
_entity_poly.type
_entity_poly.pdbx_seq_one_letter_code
_entity_poly.pdbx_strand_id
1 'polypeptide(L)'
;MGSRSRWQDGRRAWQRLNGWHQRDPAASPGHPDTGEAALRALEDIHFVRALLDTAELNAVATARRENRSWAEIATALHLSKQAAWEKWHDLGADQAEPMTTLGEHTTR
;
A
#
# COMPACT_ATOMS: atom_id res chain seq x y z
N MET A 1 -13.09 -27.64 -1.20
CA MET A 1 -13.20 -26.45 -2.09
C MET A 1 -12.06 -25.51 -1.75
N GLY A 2 -11.09 -25.33 -2.64
CA GLY A 2 -9.94 -24.45 -2.38
C GLY A 2 -10.39 -23.00 -2.26
N SER A 3 -10.11 -22.36 -1.13
CA SER A 3 -10.34 -20.93 -0.96
C SER A 3 -9.58 -20.18 -2.07
N ARG A 4 -10.29 -19.46 -2.94
CA ARG A 4 -9.65 -18.63 -3.95
C ARG A 4 -8.76 -17.61 -3.25
N SER A 5 -7.56 -17.39 -3.76
CA SER A 5 -6.68 -16.37 -3.19
C SER A 5 -7.29 -14.99 -3.43
N ARG A 6 -7.43 -14.17 -2.39
CA ARG A 6 -7.93 -12.79 -2.50
C ARG A 6 -7.16 -11.99 -3.57
N TRP A 7 -5.87 -12.29 -3.78
CA TRP A 7 -5.07 -11.69 -4.84
C TRP A 7 -5.55 -12.04 -6.25
N GLN A 8 -5.97 -13.28 -6.48
CA GLN A 8 -6.56 -13.68 -7.76
C GLN A 8 -7.90 -12.98 -8.00
N ASP A 9 -8.71 -12.81 -6.96
CA ASP A 9 -9.95 -12.05 -7.05
C ASP A 9 -9.69 -10.56 -7.31
N GLY A 10 -8.63 -10.00 -6.72
CA GLY A 10 -8.18 -8.63 -6.98
C GLY A 10 -7.74 -8.44 -8.43
N ARG A 11 -6.99 -9.40 -8.99
CA ARG A 11 -6.62 -9.38 -10.41
C ARG A 11 -7.84 -9.43 -11.33
N ARG A 12 -8.87 -10.20 -10.98
CA ARG A 12 -10.13 -10.24 -11.75
C ARG A 12 -10.91 -8.93 -11.63
N ALA A 13 -10.95 -8.32 -10.44
CA ALA A 13 -11.55 -7.01 -10.22
C ALA A 13 -10.85 -5.95 -11.08
N TRP A 14 -9.52 -5.90 -11.05
CA TRP A 14 -8.73 -5.02 -11.93
C TRP A 14 -9.04 -5.21 -13.41
N GLN A 15 -9.17 -6.46 -13.87
CA GLN A 15 -9.53 -6.75 -15.27
C GLN A 15 -10.91 -6.21 -15.66
N ARG A 16 -11.89 -6.23 -14.75
CA ARG A 16 -13.23 -5.66 -14.99
C ARG A 16 -13.24 -4.14 -15.07
N LEU A 17 -12.23 -3.47 -14.53
CA LEU A 17 -12.05 -2.02 -14.65
C LEU A 17 -11.53 -1.60 -16.03
N ASN A 18 -11.16 -2.56 -16.89
CA ASN A 18 -10.69 -2.24 -18.23
C ASN A 18 -11.77 -1.48 -19.01
N GLY A 19 -11.41 -0.31 -19.52
CA GLY A 19 -12.31 0.61 -20.23
C GLY A 19 -12.86 1.77 -19.41
N TRP A 20 -13.00 1.64 -18.08
CA TRP A 20 -13.47 2.74 -17.22
C TRP A 20 -12.50 3.92 -17.08
N HIS A 21 -11.27 3.82 -17.63
CA HIS A 21 -10.35 4.94 -17.74
C HIS A 21 -10.67 5.86 -18.94
N GLN A 22 -11.54 5.41 -19.84
CA GLN A 22 -11.99 6.17 -20.99
C GLN A 22 -13.27 6.94 -20.62
N ARG A 23 -13.40 8.16 -21.13
CA ARG A 23 -14.61 8.97 -20.91
C ARG A 23 -15.75 8.59 -21.85
N ASP A 24 -15.41 8.08 -23.03
CA ASP A 24 -16.37 7.59 -24.02
C ASP A 24 -16.65 6.10 -23.74
N PRO A 25 -17.88 5.72 -23.34
CA PRO A 25 -18.25 4.33 -23.08
C PRO A 25 -18.10 3.43 -24.31
N ALA A 26 -18.19 3.99 -25.53
CA ALA A 26 -18.12 3.26 -26.79
C ALA A 26 -16.68 3.06 -27.30
N ALA A 27 -15.68 3.59 -26.59
CA ALA A 27 -14.28 3.42 -26.98
C ALA A 27 -13.82 1.94 -26.87
N SER A 28 -12.56 1.63 -27.23
CA SER A 28 -12.01 0.28 -27.13
C SER A 28 -10.74 0.27 -26.27
N PRO A 29 -10.71 -0.44 -25.13
CA PRO A 29 -11.84 -1.12 -24.49
C PRO A 29 -12.86 -0.13 -23.90
N GLY A 30 -14.14 -0.37 -24.13
CA GLY A 30 -15.24 0.47 -23.62
C GLY A 30 -15.74 -0.01 -22.27
N HIS A 31 -16.80 0.60 -21.76
CA HIS A 31 -17.45 0.16 -20.54
C HIS A 31 -18.98 0.30 -20.66
N PRO A 32 -19.78 -0.47 -19.90
CA PRO A 32 -21.22 -0.29 -19.90
C PRO A 32 -21.61 1.10 -19.36
N ASP A 33 -22.47 1.81 -20.08
CA ASP A 33 -22.98 3.12 -19.66
C ASP A 33 -24.26 2.98 -18.80
N THR A 34 -24.11 2.32 -17.66
CA THR A 34 -25.22 2.12 -16.71
C THR A 34 -24.77 2.39 -15.28
N GLY A 35 -25.68 2.92 -14.46
CA GLY A 35 -25.38 3.21 -13.05
C GLY A 35 -24.99 1.97 -12.24
N GLU A 36 -25.64 0.83 -12.49
CA GLU A 36 -25.32 -0.45 -11.85
C GLU A 36 -23.89 -0.90 -12.18
N ALA A 37 -23.49 -0.79 -13.45
CA ALA A 37 -22.12 -1.13 -13.85
C ALA A 37 -21.09 -0.17 -13.22
N ALA A 38 -21.43 1.12 -13.10
CA ALA A 38 -20.58 2.10 -12.42
C ALA A 38 -20.41 1.79 -10.92
N LEU A 39 -21.49 1.40 -10.23
CA LEU A 39 -21.42 0.99 -8.81
C LEU A 39 -20.52 -0.24 -8.63
N ARG A 40 -20.68 -1.27 -9.47
CA ARG A 40 -19.79 -2.44 -9.44
C ARG A 40 -18.32 -2.08 -9.73
N ALA A 41 -18.07 -1.14 -10.64
CA ALA A 41 -16.71 -0.65 -10.89
C ALA A 41 -16.12 0.06 -9.66
N LEU A 42 -16.92 0.83 -8.92
CA LEU A 42 -16.47 1.46 -7.67
C LEU A 42 -16.16 0.43 -6.58
N GLU A 43 -16.96 -0.64 -6.47
CA GLU A 43 -16.67 -1.77 -5.58
C GLU A 43 -15.35 -2.46 -5.96
N ASP A 44 -15.13 -2.70 -7.25
CA ASP A 44 -13.88 -3.27 -7.76
C ASP A 44 -12.67 -2.37 -7.50
N ILE A 45 -12.81 -1.04 -7.66
CA ILE A 45 -11.77 -0.05 -7.32
C ILE A 45 -11.46 -0.09 -5.83
N HIS A 46 -12.48 -0.07 -4.98
CA HIS A 46 -12.30 -0.14 -3.53
C HIS A 46 -11.56 -1.42 -3.13
N PHE A 47 -11.97 -2.55 -3.70
CA PHE A 47 -11.36 -3.84 -3.42
C PHE A 47 -9.87 -3.90 -3.82
N VAL A 48 -9.52 -3.40 -5.02
CA VAL A 48 -8.12 -3.35 -5.46
C VAL A 48 -7.30 -2.41 -4.56
N ARG A 49 -7.82 -1.24 -4.20
CA ARG A 49 -7.13 -0.30 -3.29
C ARG A 49 -6.85 -0.94 -1.94
N ALA A 50 -7.84 -1.58 -1.31
CA ALA A 50 -7.65 -2.24 -0.02
C ALA A 50 -6.61 -3.37 -0.07
N LEU A 51 -6.53 -4.10 -1.20
CA LEU A 51 -5.49 -5.11 -1.41
C LEU A 51 -4.10 -4.48 -1.56
N LEU A 52 -3.99 -3.37 -2.30
CA LEU A 52 -2.74 -2.61 -2.43
C LEU A 52 -2.29 -2.01 -1.10
N ASP A 53 -3.21 -1.46 -0.29
CA ASP A 53 -2.91 -0.94 1.04
C ASP A 53 -2.33 -2.03 1.95
N THR A 54 -2.92 -3.24 1.90
CA THR A 54 -2.40 -4.40 2.65
C THR A 54 -1.02 -4.82 2.15
N ALA A 55 -0.81 -4.83 0.83
CA ALA A 55 0.48 -5.16 0.24
C ALA A 55 1.56 -4.12 0.58
N GLU A 56 1.22 -2.83 0.53
CA GLU A 56 2.08 -1.71 0.94
C GLU A 56 2.50 -1.86 2.41
N LEU A 57 1.55 -2.12 3.32
CA LEU A 57 1.84 -2.35 4.73
C LEU A 57 2.84 -3.49 4.94
N ASN A 58 2.62 -4.64 4.29
CA ASN A 58 3.51 -5.79 4.40
C ASN A 58 4.91 -5.51 3.81
N ALA A 59 4.98 -4.76 2.71
CA ALA A 59 6.23 -4.35 2.09
C ALA A 59 7.02 -3.40 2.98
N VAL A 60 6.36 -2.41 3.60
CA VAL A 60 6.98 -1.48 4.56
C VAL A 60 7.47 -2.24 5.79
N ALA A 61 6.64 -3.11 6.38
CA ALA A 61 7.03 -3.92 7.53
C ALA A 61 8.25 -4.81 7.22
N THR A 62 8.28 -5.41 6.03
CA THR A 62 9.42 -6.21 5.57
C THR A 62 10.66 -5.34 5.38
N ALA A 63 10.55 -4.19 4.71
CA ALA A 63 11.66 -3.26 4.51
C ALA A 63 12.24 -2.78 5.84
N ARG A 64 11.37 -2.48 6.82
CA ARG A 64 11.81 -2.17 8.18
C ARG A 64 12.56 -3.33 8.77
N ARG A 65 12.02 -4.54 8.82
CA ARG A 65 12.70 -5.74 9.36
C ARG A 65 14.07 -6.00 8.74
N GLU A 66 14.26 -5.63 7.47
CA GLU A 66 15.55 -5.67 6.75
C GLU A 66 16.41 -4.41 6.93
N ASN A 67 16.21 -3.67 8.02
CA ASN A 67 16.94 -2.46 8.43
C ASN A 67 16.93 -1.29 7.42
N ARG A 68 15.95 -1.25 6.49
CA ARG A 68 15.83 -0.10 5.57
C ARG A 68 15.36 1.14 6.31
N SER A 69 16.01 2.27 6.05
CA SER A 69 15.71 3.54 6.69
C SER A 69 14.35 4.09 6.22
N TRP A 70 13.71 4.91 7.05
CA TRP A 70 12.50 5.63 6.67
C TRP A 70 12.69 6.55 5.46
N ALA A 71 13.91 7.06 5.25
CA ALA A 71 14.23 7.88 4.08
C ALA A 71 14.24 7.06 2.78
N GLU A 72 14.82 5.86 2.79
CA GLU A 72 14.79 4.94 1.64
C GLU A 72 13.35 4.52 1.31
N ILE A 73 12.56 4.14 2.32
CA ILE A 73 11.16 3.74 2.13
C ILE A 73 10.33 4.90 1.57
N ALA A 74 10.47 6.10 2.15
CA ALA A 74 9.76 7.29 1.68
C ALA A 74 10.15 7.65 0.24
N THR A 75 11.42 7.52 -0.12
CA THR A 75 11.91 7.75 -1.48
C THR A 75 11.25 6.80 -2.48
N ALA A 76 11.14 5.51 -2.14
CA ALA A 76 10.47 4.53 -2.99
C ALA A 76 8.97 4.84 -3.20
N LEU A 77 8.31 5.41 -2.19
CA LEU A 77 6.88 5.75 -2.22
C LEU A 77 6.60 7.19 -2.66
N HIS A 78 7.61 7.97 -3.03
CA HIS A 78 7.50 9.40 -3.37
C HIS A 78 6.82 10.24 -2.25
N LEU A 79 7.16 9.94 -1.00
CA LEU A 79 6.69 10.66 0.19
C LEU A 79 7.86 11.37 0.88
N SER A 80 7.56 12.32 1.78
CA SER A 80 8.57 12.84 2.69
C SER A 80 8.90 11.80 3.77
N LYS A 81 10.14 11.85 4.29
CA LYS A 81 10.54 11.00 5.44
C LYS A 81 9.59 11.17 6.63
N GLN A 82 9.17 12.40 6.92
CA GLN A 82 8.24 12.71 8.02
C GLN A 82 6.89 12.03 7.82
N ALA A 83 6.31 12.13 6.61
CA ALA A 83 5.03 11.49 6.30
C ALA A 83 5.11 9.95 6.41
N ALA A 84 6.21 9.35 5.96
CA ALA A 84 6.43 7.92 6.12
C ALA A 84 6.57 7.52 7.61
N TRP A 85 7.29 8.31 8.40
CA TRP A 85 7.44 8.07 9.84
C TRP A 85 6.08 8.18 10.54
N GLU A 86 5.33 9.26 10.35
CA GLU A 86 4.00 9.45 10.95
C GLU A 86 3.06 8.29 10.63
N LYS A 87 3.08 7.80 9.38
CA LYS A 87 2.20 6.72 8.93
C LYS A 87 2.58 5.34 9.48
N TRP A 88 3.86 5.06 9.75
CA TRP A 88 4.33 3.69 9.98
C TRP A 88 5.33 3.50 11.12
N HIS A 89 5.67 4.54 11.89
CA HIS A 89 6.69 4.43 12.94
C HIS A 89 6.39 3.34 13.96
N ASP A 90 5.11 3.08 14.26
CA ASP A 90 4.67 1.99 15.14
C ASP A 90 5.11 0.60 14.64
N LEU A 91 5.24 0.39 13.33
CA LEU A 91 5.75 -0.86 12.74
C LEU A 91 7.26 -1.03 12.94
N GLY A 92 7.97 0.07 13.18
CA GLY A 92 9.41 0.10 13.38
C GLY A 92 9.84 0.11 14.83
N ALA A 93 8.92 0.17 15.79
CA ALA A 93 9.20 0.24 17.23
C ALA A 93 9.90 -1.02 17.78
N ASP A 94 9.73 -2.17 17.11
CA ASP A 94 10.51 -3.40 17.41
C ASP A 94 12.00 -3.27 17.06
N GLN A 95 12.37 -2.23 16.31
CA GLN A 95 13.76 -1.85 16.01
C GLN A 95 14.10 -0.48 16.60
N ALA A 96 13.46 -0.11 17.72
CA ALA A 96 14.05 0.88 18.60
C ALA A 96 15.45 0.36 18.96
N GLU A 97 16.45 0.89 18.25
CA GLU A 97 17.87 0.80 18.56
C GLU A 97 18.02 0.85 20.09
N PRO A 98 18.83 -0.03 20.72
CA PRO A 98 19.18 0.15 22.11
C PRO A 98 19.73 1.56 22.20
N MET A 99 18.98 2.44 22.87
CA MET A 99 19.40 3.80 23.15
C MET A 99 20.73 3.64 23.86
N THR A 100 21.80 3.84 23.10
CA THR A 100 23.15 3.78 23.61
C THR A 100 23.16 4.84 24.68
N THR A 101 23.09 4.42 25.93
CA THR A 101 23.42 5.20 27.11
C THR A 101 24.85 5.64 26.92
N LEU A 102 25.04 6.73 26.17
CA LEU A 102 26.32 7.38 26.00
C LEU A 102 26.68 7.90 27.38
N GLY A 103 27.75 7.34 27.93
CA GLY A 103 28.16 7.53 29.31
C GLY A 103 28.33 8.99 29.68
N GLU A 104 27.72 9.36 30.80
CA GLU A 104 28.26 10.42 31.63
C GLU A 104 29.54 9.87 32.28
N HIS A 105 30.66 10.08 31.61
CA HIS A 105 31.95 10.21 32.27
C HIS A 105 31.86 11.38 33.25
N THR A 106 31.57 11.11 34.51
CA THR A 106 31.98 12.00 35.60
C THR A 106 33.20 11.39 36.27
N THR A 107 34.37 11.86 35.84
CA THR A 107 35.59 11.76 36.62
C THR A 107 35.49 12.76 37.76
N ARG A 108 35.48 12.28 39.01
CA ARG A 108 36.17 12.97 40.11
C ARG A 108 36.47 12.02 41.27
#